data_AF-A0A1H3BDE1-F1
#
_entry.id   AF-A0A1H3BDE1-F1
#
_cell.length_a   1.000
_cell.length_b   1.000
_cell.length_c   1.000
_cell.angle_alpha   90.00
_cell.angle_beta   90.00
_cell.angle_gamma   90.00
#
_symmetry.space_group_name_H-M   'P 1'
#
loop_
_entity.id
_entity.type
_entity.pdbx_description
1 polymer ?
#
loop_
_entity_poly.entity_id
_entity_poly.type
_entity_poly.pdbx_seq_one_letter_code
_entity_poly.pdbx_strand_id
1 'polypeptide(L)' 'MNKVKILAYTYLTNEQLIDFTLEEIENLKKLSELLDPTEYENRLHLVNQLIMEVKRRNLSIKKPLLAMRILSW' A
#
# COMPACT_ATOMS: atom_id res chain seq x y z
N MET A 1 -15.83 -19.00 3.79
CA MET A 1 -14.93 -18.11 3.04
C MET A 1 -15.69 -16.85 2.68
N ASN A 2 -15.57 -15.79 3.49
CA ASN A 2 -16.10 -14.49 3.12
C ASN A 2 -15.35 -14.02 1.87
N LYS A 3 -16.09 -13.76 0.79
CA LYS A 3 -15.55 -13.17 -0.44
C LYS A 3 -14.95 -11.83 -0.03
N VAL A 4 -13.63 -11.77 0.12
CA VAL A 4 -12.92 -10.50 0.29
C VAL A 4 -13.34 -9.65 -0.89
N LYS A 5 -14.18 -8.63 -0.65
CA LYS A 5 -14.52 -7.63 -1.66
C LYS A 5 -13.21 -6.94 -1.96
N ILE A 6 -12.53 -7.38 -3.02
CA ILE A 6 -11.36 -6.68 -3.55
C ILE A 6 -11.93 -5.35 -4.03
N LEU A 7 -11.75 -4.29 -3.22
CA LEU A 7 -11.88 -2.94 -3.72
C LEU A 7 -10.74 -2.78 -4.71
N ALA A 8 -11.04 -3.12 -5.96
CA ALA A 8 -10.09 -2.97 -7.02
C ALA A 8 -9.94 -1.47 -7.18
N TYR A 9 -8.80 -0.91 -6.74
CA TYR A 9 -8.39 0.49 -6.85
C TYR A 9 -8.19 0.92 -8.32
N THR A 10 -9.06 0.44 -9.20
CA THR A 10 -9.15 0.56 -10.65
C THR A 10 -9.26 2.01 -11.10
N TYR A 11 -9.76 2.89 -10.23
CA TYR A 11 -9.83 4.33 -10.47
C TYR A 11 -8.47 5.03 -10.35
N LEU A 12 -7.46 4.42 -9.71
CA LEU A 12 -6.11 4.98 -9.64
C LEU A 12 -5.34 4.69 -10.93
N THR A 13 -4.58 5.67 -11.41
CA THR A 13 -3.55 5.43 -12.44
C THR A 13 -2.44 4.54 -11.89
N ASN A 14 -1.58 3.99 -12.75
CA ASN A 14 -0.49 3.13 -12.30
C ASN A 14 0.50 3.86 -11.37
N GLU A 15 0.78 5.14 -11.65
CA GLU A 15 1.64 5.98 -10.82
C GLU A 15 0.98 6.25 -9.47
N GLN A 16 -0.27 6.71 -9.47
CA GLN A 16 -1.05 6.95 -8.24
C GLN A 16 -1.16 5.68 -7.39
N LEU A 17 -1.36 4.52 -8.02
CA LEU A 17 -1.44 3.25 -7.30
C LEU A 17 -0.11 2.92 -6.62
N ILE A 18 1.03 3.12 -7.29
CA ILE A 18 2.35 2.90 -6.67
C ILE A 18 2.58 3.87 -5.52
N ASP A 19 2.35 5.17 -5.74
CA ASP A 19 2.59 6.20 -4.72
C ASP A 19 1.70 5.99 -3.49
N PHE A 20 0.41 5.72 -3.72
CA PHE A 20 -0.52 5.44 -2.64
C PHE A 20 -0.15 4.16 -1.90
N THR A 21 0.21 3.09 -2.62
CA THR A 21 0.68 1.83 -1.98
C THR A 21 1.87 2.08 -1.07
N LEU A 22 2.84 2.88 -1.51
CA LEU A 22 4.03 3.18 -0.71
C LEU A 22 3.71 4.02 0.53
N GLU A 23 2.85 5.02 0.40
CA GLU A 23 2.41 5.87 1.53
C GLU A 23 1.70 5.04 2.60
N GLU A 24 0.83 4.13 2.16
CA GLU A 24 0.07 3.26 3.05
C GLU A 24 0.97 2.24 3.78
N ILE A 25 2.04 1.77 3.14
CA ILE A 25 3.05 0.94 3.79
C ILE A 25 3.81 1.73 4.87
N GLU A 26 4.16 2.99 4.60
CA GLU A 26 4.81 3.85 5.61
C GLU A 26 3.89 4.12 6.80
N ASN A 27 2.62 4.40 6.55
CA ASN A 27 1.62 4.58 7.60
C ASN A 27 1.44 3.30 8.43
N LEU A 28 1.42 2.13 7.79
CA LEU A 28 1.35 0.85 8.47
C LEU A 28 2.56 0.60 9.39
N LYS A 29 3.77 1.00 8.97
CA LYS A 29 4.97 0.94 9.82
C LYS A 29 4.83 1.83 11.05
N LYS A 30 4.38 3.07 10.88
CA LYS A 30 4.13 3.99 12.02
C LYS A 30 3.10 3.42 12.99
N LEU A 31 2.00 2.85 12.48
CA LEU A 31 0.98 2.21 13.31
C LEU A 31 1.53 1.01 14.10
N SER A 32 2.47 0.25 13.51
CA SER A 32 3.13 -0.85 14.23
C SER A 32 3.96 -0.39 15.43
N GLU A 33 4.47 0.85 15.40
CA GLU A 33 5.22 1.46 16.50
C GLU A 33 4.31 2.05 17.59
N LEU A 34 3.09 2.46 17.22
CA LEU A 34 2.12 3.10 18.11
C LEU A 34 1.27 2.10 18.93
N LEU A 35 1.44 0.79 18.72
CA LEU A 35 0.72 -0.28 19.44
C LEU A 35 -0.82 -0.16 19.38
N ASP A 36 -1.38 0.40 18.29
CA ASP A 36 -2.82 0.34 18.02
C ASP A 36 -3.14 -0.85 17.10
N PRO A 37 -3.53 -2.03 17.65
CA PRO A 37 -3.72 -3.24 16.87
C PRO A 37 -4.96 -3.17 15.97
N THR A 38 -5.98 -2.41 16.36
CA THR A 38 -7.24 -2.33 15.59
C THR A 38 -7.06 -1.45 14.36
N GLU A 39 -6.42 -0.29 14.51
CA GLU A 39 -6.12 0.56 13.37
C GLU A 39 -5.08 -0.09 12.45
N TYR A 40 -4.09 -0.78 13.02
CA TYR A 40 -3.11 -1.55 12.27
C TYR A 40 -3.76 -2.64 11.40
N GLU A 41 -4.69 -3.44 11.95
CA GLU A 41 -5.33 -4.52 11.20
C GLU A 41 -6.19 -4.00 10.04
N ASN A 42 -6.92 -2.92 10.25
CA ASN A 42 -7.70 -2.25 9.19
C ASN A 42 -6.78 -1.72 8.08
N ARG A 43 -5.67 -1.08 8.46
CA ARG A 43 -4.70 -0.55 7.49
C ARG A 43 -3.96 -1.65 6.74
N LEU A 44 -3.65 -2.76 7.42
CA LEU A 44 -3.05 -3.95 6.82
C LEU A 44 -3.94 -4.54 5.73
N HIS A 45 -5.26 -4.60 5.96
CA HIS A 45 -6.21 -5.05 4.94
C HIS A 45 -6.16 -4.17 3.69
N LEU A 46 -6.12 -2.85 3.87
CA LEU A 46 -6.02 -1.88 2.78
C LEU A 46 -4.71 -2.03 1.99
N VAL A 47 -3.57 -2.11 2.68
CA VAL A 47 -2.25 -2.33 2.06
C VAL A 47 -2.22 -3.62 1.25
N ASN A 48 -2.81 -4.70 1.77
CA ASN A 48 -2.89 -5.98 1.05
C ASN A 48 -3.70 -5.87 -0.24
N GLN A 49 -4.82 -5.14 -0.23
CA GLN A 49 -5.60 -4.91 -1.44
C GLN A 49 -4.83 -4.08 -2.48
N LEU A 50 -4.08 -3.06 -2.04
CA LEU A 50 -3.23 -2.26 -2.92
C LEU A 50 -2.11 -3.09 -3.56
N ILE A 51 -1.42 -3.93 -2.77
CA ILE A 51 -0.38 -4.84 -3.28
C ILE A 51 -0.97 -5.84 -4.29
N MET A 52 -2.17 -6.36 -4.03
CA MET A 52 -2.86 -7.24 -4.98
C MET A 52 -3.13 -6.55 -6.31
N GLU A 53 -3.58 -5.29 -6.28
CA GLU A 53 -3.82 -4.51 -7.50
C GLU A 53 -2.53 -4.13 -8.24
N VAL A 54 -1.45 -3.78 -7.53
CA VAL A 54 -0.12 -3.56 -8.11
C VAL A 54 0.35 -4.81 -8.85
N LYS A 55 0.25 -5.99 -8.21
CA LYS A 55 0.61 -7.28 -8.81
C LYS A 55 -0.28 -7.63 -10.00
N ARG A 56 -1.60 -7.43 -9.88
CA ARG A 56 -2.58 -7.68 -10.93
C ARG A 56 -2.27 -6.87 -12.20
N ARG A 57 -1.82 -5.63 -12.04
CA ARG A 57 -1.44 -4.75 -13.15
C ARG A 57 -0.01 -4.98 -13.66
N ASN A 58 0.70 -5.96 -13.10
CA ASN A 58 2.10 -6.26 -13.41
C ASN A 58 3.02 -5.03 -13.22
N LEU A 59 2.73 -4.21 -12.21
CA LEU A 59 3.51 -3.03 -11.89
C LEU A 59 4.69 -3.40 -10.99
N SER A 60 5.85 -2.85 -11.31
CA SER A 60 7.04 -2.95 -10.48
C SER A 60 7.21 -1.63 -9.73
N ILE A 61 7.34 -1.73 -8.41
CA ILE A 61 7.79 -0.61 -7.58
C ILE A 61 9.28 -0.42 -7.90
N LYS A 62 9.58 0.54 -8.77
CA LYS A 62 10.95 0.81 -9.24
C LYS A 62 11.81 1.26 -8.05
N LYS A 63 12.99 0.65 -7.87
CA LYS A 63 13.99 1.05 -6.87
C LYS A 63 14.30 2.57 -6.83
N PRO A 64 14.35 3.29 -7.96
CA PRO A 64 14.46 4.75 -7.97
C PRO A 64 13.39 5.50 -7.17
N LEU A 65 12.13 5.04 -7.21
CA LEU A 65 11.03 5.67 -6.44
C LEU A 65 11.20 5.43 -4.95
N LEU A 66 11.66 4.23 -4.56
CA LEU A 66 12.03 3.91 -3.18
C LEU A 66 13.21 4.77 -2.72
N ALA A 67 14.23 4.92 -3.55
CA ALA A 67 15.40 5.74 -3.25
C ALA A 67 15.02 7.23 -3.10
N MET A 68 14.17 7.77 -3.98
CA MET A 68 13.73 9.16 -3.92
C MET A 68 12.99 9.48 -2.61
N ARG A 69 12.13 8.57 -2.12
CA ARG A 69 11.44 8.74 -0.82
C ARG A 69 12.36 8.61 0.39
N ILE A 70 13.37 7.75 0.33
CA ILE A 70 14.36 7.61 1.40
C ILE A 70 15.29 8.82 1.46
N LEU A 71 15.64 9.39 0.30
CA LEU A 71 16.55 10.52 0.18
C LEU A 71 15.87 11.89 0.29
N SER A 72 14.54 11.94 0.33
CA SER A 72 13.76 13.18 0.53
C SER A 72 13.55 13.56 2.00
N TRP A 73 14.35 13.00 2.91
CA TRP A 73 14.41 13.37 4.33
C TRP A 73 15.60 14.30 4.60
#